data_AF-A0A966XNC2-F1
#
_entry.id   AF-A0A966XNC2-F1
#
_cell.length_a   1.000
_cell.length_b   1.000
_cell.length_c   1.000
_cell.angle_alpha   90.00
_cell.angle_beta   90.00
_cell.angle_gamma   90.00
#
_symmetry.space_group_name_H-M   'P 1'
#
loop_
_entity.id
_entity.type
_entity.pdbx_description
1 polymer ?
#
loop_
_entity_poly.entity_id
_entity_poly.type
_entity_poly.pdbx_seq_one_letter_code
_entity_poly.pdbx_strand_id
1 'polypeptide(L)'
;CVTDANVGSNNLYVVGDVAGTTKITIGSGHTNSGLLSSIAGGTDLISCFVLGNPLKPVYAGEIQSIGLGMDVDVFDEAGNSIIKSKGELVCKQSFPSKPIYFWNDAEGEKYKKAYFETYPDIWRHGDFAERTIDGSIILYGRSDAVLNRAGIRIGTNEIYQVTNAISGIKESLAVMLSNHDKDQILLFIVLNEGIQMNQLLHEKINSSLRKYASPHHIPNQIYMVLDLPRTANGKIMELAVKEILETGKINNIESVSNKDSLDFFFEFRKSYDF
;
A
#
# COMPACT_ATOMS: atom_id res chain seq x y z
N CYS A 1 -5.64 -14.88 -10.08
CA CYS A 1 -5.11 -13.66 -9.44
C CYS A 1 -3.87 -13.23 -10.21
N VAL A 2 -3.96 -12.17 -11.01
CA VAL A 2 -2.75 -11.58 -11.58
C VAL A 2 -2.33 -10.50 -10.59
N THR A 3 -1.47 -10.85 -9.64
CA THR A 3 -0.90 -9.87 -8.68
C THR A 3 0.38 -9.23 -9.19
N ASP A 4 0.88 -9.62 -10.37
CA ASP A 4 1.92 -8.90 -11.10
C ASP A 4 1.84 -9.30 -12.57
N ALA A 5 1.23 -8.46 -13.40
CA ALA A 5 1.50 -8.53 -14.83
C ALA A 5 2.86 -7.84 -15.02
N ASN A 6 3.92 -8.64 -15.04
CA ASN A 6 5.23 -8.19 -15.52
C ASN A 6 5.09 -7.97 -17.04
N VAL A 7 4.48 -6.85 -17.43
CA VAL A 7 4.32 -6.46 -18.83
C VAL A 7 5.66 -5.86 -19.26
N GLY A 8 6.54 -6.72 -19.75
CA GLY A 8 7.79 -6.29 -20.37
C GLY A 8 7.52 -5.20 -21.41
N SER A 9 8.19 -4.05 -21.21
CA SER A 9 8.40 -2.91 -22.14
C SER A 9 7.22 -2.35 -22.96
N ASN A 10 6.00 -2.86 -22.82
CA ASN A 10 4.82 -2.36 -23.51
C ASN A 10 3.90 -1.63 -22.53
N ASN A 11 3.91 -0.30 -22.64
CA ASN A 11 3.04 0.58 -21.85
C ASN A 11 1.57 0.17 -22.01
N LEU A 12 0.92 -0.18 -20.88
CA LEU A 12 -0.52 -0.39 -20.81
C LEU A 12 -1.20 0.98 -20.69
N TYR A 13 -2.00 1.38 -21.67
CA TYR A 13 -2.80 2.60 -21.60
C TYR A 13 -4.25 2.23 -21.32
N VAL A 14 -4.78 2.69 -20.18
CA VAL A 14 -6.20 2.62 -19.86
C VAL A 14 -6.86 3.88 -20.41
N VAL A 15 -7.60 3.76 -21.51
CA VAL A 15 -8.45 4.83 -22.03
C VAL A 15 -9.87 4.53 -21.55
N GLY A 16 -10.31 5.24 -20.52
CA GLY A 16 -11.68 5.14 -20.03
C GLY A 16 -12.65 5.80 -21.00
N ASP A 17 -13.55 5.02 -21.59
CA ASP A 17 -14.76 5.54 -22.24
C ASP A 17 -15.92 5.41 -21.24
N VAL A 18 -16.80 6.40 -21.19
CA VAL A 18 -17.81 6.62 -20.12
C VAL A 18 -19.00 5.62 -20.21
N ALA A 19 -18.82 4.49 -20.90
CA ALA A 19 -19.90 3.58 -21.29
C ALA A 19 -19.61 2.09 -20.99
N GLY A 20 -19.07 1.77 -19.82
CA GLY A 20 -19.05 0.39 -19.29
C GLY A 20 -18.09 -0.59 -19.99
N THR A 21 -17.42 -0.18 -21.08
CA THR A 21 -16.33 -0.94 -21.70
C THR A 21 -15.03 -0.16 -21.59
N THR A 22 -14.14 -0.58 -20.69
CA THR A 22 -12.77 -0.08 -20.66
C THR A 22 -12.03 -0.63 -21.87
N LYS A 23 -11.65 0.22 -22.82
CA LYS A 23 -10.74 -0.18 -23.91
C LYS A 23 -9.32 -0.19 -23.36
N ILE A 24 -8.80 -1.39 -23.12
CA ILE A 24 -7.40 -1.60 -22.79
C ILE A 24 -6.62 -1.67 -24.10
N THR A 25 -5.68 -0.75 -24.32
CA THR A 25 -4.76 -0.86 -25.45
C THR A 25 -3.45 -1.46 -24.95
N ILE A 26 -3.09 -2.63 -25.48
CA ILE A 26 -1.83 -3.33 -25.16
C ILE A 26 -0.94 -3.26 -26.41
N GLY A 27 0.15 -2.49 -26.35
CA GLY A 27 1.16 -2.48 -27.41
C GLY A 27 0.64 -2.10 -28.81
N SER A 28 1.21 -2.72 -29.85
CA SER A 28 1.23 -2.34 -31.28
C SER A 28 -0.10 -2.31 -32.04
N GLY A 29 -1.16 -1.76 -31.45
CA GLY A 29 -2.42 -1.46 -32.15
C GLY A 29 -3.43 -2.61 -32.17
N HIS A 30 -3.26 -3.65 -31.36
CA HIS A 30 -4.29 -4.67 -31.17
C HIS A 30 -5.27 -4.22 -30.08
N THR A 31 -6.43 -3.70 -30.49
CA THR A 31 -7.54 -3.42 -29.57
C THR A 31 -8.30 -4.72 -29.27
N ASN A 32 -7.85 -5.48 -28.28
CA ASN A 32 -8.67 -6.54 -27.72
C ASN A 32 -9.64 -5.94 -26.69
N SER A 33 -10.93 -6.20 -26.83
CA SER A 33 -11.89 -5.93 -25.77
C SER A 33 -11.62 -6.89 -24.62
N GLY A 34 -11.13 -6.38 -23.50
CA GLY A 34 -10.86 -7.15 -22.29
C GLY A 34 -11.41 -6.43 -21.07
N LEU A 35 -11.88 -7.18 -20.08
CA LEU A 35 -12.26 -6.62 -18.79
C LEU A 35 -11.00 -6.40 -17.95
N LEU A 36 -10.72 -5.15 -17.59
CA LEU A 36 -9.74 -4.85 -16.56
C LEU A 36 -10.42 -4.98 -15.21
N SER A 37 -9.78 -5.67 -14.27
CA SER A 37 -10.27 -5.77 -12.90
C SER A 37 -9.11 -5.69 -11.94
N SER A 38 -9.23 -4.78 -10.98
CA SER A 38 -8.38 -4.75 -9.80
C SER A 38 -9.03 -5.59 -8.71
N ILE A 39 -8.23 -6.35 -7.97
CA ILE A 39 -8.67 -7.17 -6.84
C ILE A 39 -7.70 -6.97 -5.69
N ALA A 40 -8.19 -7.01 -4.45
CA ALA A 40 -7.32 -7.07 -3.27
C ALA A 40 -7.65 -8.30 -2.45
N GLY A 41 -6.75 -9.28 -2.55
CA GLY A 41 -6.84 -10.55 -1.87
C GLY A 41 -5.73 -10.75 -0.85
N GLY A 42 -5.98 -11.62 0.11
CA GLY A 42 -5.05 -11.97 1.17
C GLY A 42 -4.96 -13.47 1.35
N THR A 43 -3.78 -13.94 1.76
CA THR A 43 -3.56 -15.34 2.15
C THR A 43 -4.51 -15.74 3.28
N ASP A 44 -4.79 -14.79 4.19
CA ASP A 44 -5.56 -14.97 5.41
C ASP A 44 -6.98 -15.47 5.13
N LEU A 45 -7.62 -15.00 4.05
CA LEU A 45 -8.98 -15.38 3.68
C LEU A 45 -9.06 -16.26 2.43
N ILE A 46 -7.92 -16.58 1.81
CA ILE A 46 -7.82 -17.34 0.54
C ILE A 46 -8.82 -16.81 -0.52
N SER A 47 -9.03 -15.49 -0.52
CA SER A 47 -10.05 -14.81 -1.31
C SER A 47 -9.79 -13.29 -1.28
N CYS A 48 -10.74 -12.48 -1.73
CA CYS A 48 -10.67 -11.02 -1.77
C CYS A 48 -11.89 -10.39 -1.09
N PHE A 49 -11.67 -9.36 -0.29
CA PHE A 49 -12.76 -8.53 0.23
C PHE A 49 -13.31 -7.58 -0.82
N VAL A 50 -12.46 -7.14 -1.75
CA VAL A 50 -12.81 -6.20 -2.81
C VAL A 50 -12.33 -6.74 -4.16
N LEU A 51 -13.19 -6.62 -5.16
CA LEU A 51 -13.10 -7.30 -6.45
C LEU A 51 -13.48 -6.36 -7.59
N GLY A 52 -13.09 -6.75 -8.80
CA GLY A 52 -13.65 -6.20 -10.03
C GLY A 52 -15.13 -6.57 -10.18
N ASN A 53 -15.87 -5.72 -10.88
CA ASN A 53 -17.26 -5.94 -11.20
C ASN A 53 -17.49 -5.63 -12.69
N PRO A 54 -17.81 -6.63 -13.53
CA PRO A 54 -18.00 -6.44 -14.97
C PRO A 54 -19.19 -5.53 -15.31
N LEU A 55 -20.08 -5.26 -14.35
CA LEU A 55 -21.27 -4.42 -14.53
C LEU A 55 -21.03 -2.96 -14.11
N LYS A 56 -19.84 -2.62 -13.60
CA LYS A 56 -19.48 -1.26 -13.18
C LYS A 56 -18.38 -0.69 -14.08
N PRO A 57 -18.30 0.65 -14.22
CA PRO A 57 -17.12 1.29 -14.80
C PRO A 57 -15.86 1.02 -13.96
N VAL A 58 -14.69 1.15 -14.57
CA VAL A 58 -13.38 1.09 -13.91
C VAL A 58 -12.85 2.50 -13.77
N TYR A 59 -12.53 2.91 -12.54
CA TYR A 59 -11.86 4.18 -12.24
C TYR A 59 -10.44 3.92 -11.76
N ALA A 60 -9.49 4.75 -12.20
CA ALA A 60 -8.10 4.63 -11.78
C ALA A 60 -8.00 4.84 -10.26
N GLY A 61 -7.30 3.94 -9.57
CA GLY A 61 -7.14 3.98 -8.11
C GLY A 61 -8.29 3.35 -7.30
N GLU A 62 -9.37 2.92 -7.94
CA GLU A 62 -10.53 2.33 -7.27
C GLU A 62 -10.69 0.83 -7.57
N ILE A 63 -11.14 0.08 -6.58
CA ILE A 63 -11.61 -1.30 -6.71
C ILE A 63 -13.14 -1.29 -6.70
N GLN A 64 -13.73 -1.85 -7.76
CA GLN A 64 -15.10 -1.53 -8.17
C GLN A 64 -16.20 -1.95 -7.19
N SER A 65 -15.98 -3.05 -6.46
CA SER A 65 -17.01 -3.62 -5.60
C SER A 65 -16.43 -4.39 -4.43
N ILE A 66 -17.21 -4.41 -3.34
CA ILE A 66 -17.08 -5.39 -2.28
C ILE A 66 -17.48 -6.78 -2.83
N GLY A 67 -16.80 -7.82 -2.37
CA GLY A 67 -17.10 -9.21 -2.71
C GLY A 67 -18.45 -9.67 -2.16
N LEU A 68 -19.19 -10.45 -2.94
CA LEU A 68 -20.48 -11.00 -2.50
C LEU A 68 -20.31 -11.88 -1.26
N GLY A 69 -21.22 -11.75 -0.29
CA GLY A 69 -21.17 -12.48 0.97
C GLY A 69 -20.12 -11.97 1.96
N MET A 70 -19.43 -10.86 1.65
CA MET A 70 -18.50 -10.18 2.54
C MET A 70 -19.14 -8.87 3.02
N ASP A 71 -19.45 -8.75 4.31
CA ASP A 71 -19.98 -7.51 4.89
C ASP A 71 -18.84 -6.52 5.18
N VAL A 72 -18.18 -6.08 4.11
CA VAL A 72 -17.01 -5.20 4.16
C VAL A 72 -17.43 -3.76 4.38
N ASP A 73 -16.70 -3.04 5.21
CA ASP A 73 -16.89 -1.61 5.44
C ASP A 73 -15.56 -0.91 5.73
N VAL A 74 -15.62 0.41 5.87
CA VAL A 74 -14.50 1.22 6.37
C VAL A 74 -14.89 1.84 7.69
N PHE A 75 -14.07 1.61 8.73
CA PHE A 75 -14.32 2.12 10.09
C PHE A 75 -13.39 3.28 10.45
N ASP A 76 -13.91 4.24 11.21
CA ASP A 76 -13.08 5.20 11.94
C ASP A 76 -12.41 4.55 13.16
N GLU A 77 -11.61 5.32 13.90
CA GLU A 77 -10.91 4.83 15.10
C GLU A 77 -11.88 4.42 16.23
N ALA A 78 -13.09 4.96 16.26
CA ALA A 78 -14.12 4.63 17.23
C ALA A 78 -14.97 3.41 16.81
N GLY A 79 -14.72 2.83 15.63
CA GLY A 79 -15.42 1.67 15.10
C GLY A 79 -16.75 2.00 14.40
N ASN A 80 -16.96 3.25 14.00
CA ASN A 80 -18.14 3.66 13.23
C ASN A 80 -17.89 3.50 11.74
N SER A 81 -18.92 3.04 11.01
CA SER A 81 -18.87 3.00 9.54
C SER A 81 -18.82 4.40 8.95
N ILE A 82 -17.86 4.64 8.06
CA ILE A 82 -17.63 5.92 7.41
C ILE A 82 -17.59 5.78 5.89
N ILE A 83 -17.98 6.84 5.19
CA ILE A 83 -18.02 6.94 3.72
C ILE A 83 -17.36 8.26 3.33
N LYS A 84 -16.61 8.28 2.22
CA LYS A 84 -15.81 9.42 1.75
C LYS A 84 -14.83 9.93 2.82
N SER A 85 -14.28 9.01 3.59
CA SER A 85 -13.29 9.28 4.62
C SER A 85 -12.42 8.04 4.79
N LYS A 86 -11.15 8.27 5.13
CA LYS A 86 -10.16 7.20 5.25
C LYS A 86 -10.25 6.55 6.63
N GLY A 87 -10.13 5.24 6.66
CA GLY A 87 -10.22 4.43 7.87
C GLY A 87 -9.71 3.01 7.67
N GLU A 88 -10.09 2.14 8.57
CA GLU A 88 -9.69 0.74 8.58
C GLU A 88 -10.64 -0.10 7.73
N LEU A 89 -10.10 -0.89 6.79
CA LEU A 89 -10.89 -1.88 6.06
C LEU A 89 -11.26 -3.03 7.02
N VAL A 90 -12.56 -3.26 7.18
CA VAL A 90 -13.10 -4.27 8.08
C VAL A 90 -14.08 -5.21 7.37
N CYS A 91 -14.30 -6.39 7.94
CA CYS A 91 -15.44 -7.26 7.61
C CYS A 91 -16.25 -7.50 8.88
N LYS A 92 -17.50 -7.02 8.88
CA LYS A 92 -18.37 -6.98 10.07
C LYS A 92 -18.98 -8.33 10.43
N GLN A 93 -19.04 -9.23 9.46
CA GLN A 93 -19.63 -10.56 9.61
C GLN A 93 -18.63 -11.65 9.25
N SER A 94 -18.87 -12.85 9.75
CA SER A 94 -18.10 -14.02 9.36
C SER A 94 -18.32 -14.35 7.87
N PHE A 95 -17.29 -14.89 7.23
CA PHE A 95 -17.34 -15.32 5.83
C PHE A 95 -16.84 -16.77 5.68
N PRO A 96 -17.18 -17.48 4.59
CA PRO A 96 -16.95 -18.92 4.49
C PRO A 96 -15.49 -19.37 4.60
N SER A 97 -14.56 -18.58 4.05
CA SER A 97 -13.14 -18.88 4.04
C SER A 97 -12.37 -18.27 5.22
N LYS A 98 -13.09 -17.79 6.25
CA LYS A 98 -12.47 -17.23 7.47
C LYS A 98 -11.67 -18.33 8.18
N PRO A 99 -10.40 -18.09 8.54
CA PRO A 99 -9.65 -19.03 9.36
C PRO A 99 -10.39 -19.39 10.64
N ILE A 100 -10.33 -20.67 11.00
CA ILE A 100 -10.92 -21.14 12.27
C ILE A 100 -10.00 -20.77 13.43
N TYR A 101 -8.69 -20.95 13.24
CA TYR A 101 -7.63 -20.62 14.21
C TYR A 101 -6.27 -20.57 13.50
N PHE A 102 -5.25 -20.05 14.17
CA PHE A 102 -3.86 -20.19 13.75
C PHE A 102 -3.25 -21.46 14.34
N TRP A 103 -2.46 -22.18 13.53
CA TRP A 103 -1.71 -23.33 14.02
C TRP A 103 -0.68 -22.88 15.07
N ASN A 104 -0.49 -23.67 16.13
CA ASN A 104 0.40 -23.33 17.26
C ASN A 104 0.03 -22.01 17.96
N ASP A 105 -1.28 -21.82 18.17
CA ASP A 105 -1.90 -20.71 18.88
C ASP A 105 -3.06 -21.24 19.75
N ALA A 106 -2.73 -22.08 20.74
CA ALA A 106 -3.72 -22.85 21.51
C ALA A 106 -4.79 -21.98 22.19
N GLU A 107 -4.38 -20.82 22.70
CA GLU A 107 -5.28 -19.84 23.35
C GLU A 107 -5.90 -18.84 22.36
N GLY A 108 -5.56 -18.92 21.06
CA GLY A 108 -6.06 -18.03 20.02
C GLY A 108 -5.57 -16.58 20.11
N GLU A 109 -4.54 -16.32 20.92
CA GLU A 109 -4.04 -14.96 21.19
C GLU A 109 -3.48 -14.30 19.94
N LYS A 110 -2.72 -15.03 19.12
CA LYS A 110 -2.15 -14.47 17.88
C LYS A 110 -3.25 -14.17 16.87
N TYR A 111 -4.22 -15.05 16.73
CA TYR A 111 -5.35 -14.86 15.82
C TYR A 111 -6.21 -13.67 16.25
N LYS A 112 -6.53 -13.57 17.55
CA LYS A 112 -7.28 -12.44 18.11
C LYS A 112 -6.52 -11.13 17.94
N LYS A 113 -5.22 -11.13 18.26
CA LYS A 113 -4.34 -9.96 18.09
C LYS A 113 -4.28 -9.49 16.65
N ALA A 114 -4.21 -10.41 15.69
CA ALA A 114 -4.08 -10.09 14.28
C ALA A 114 -5.32 -9.38 13.71
N TYR A 115 -6.54 -9.77 14.11
CA TYR A 115 -7.74 -9.29 13.42
C TYR A 115 -8.87 -8.75 14.31
N PHE A 116 -8.90 -9.05 15.61
CA PHE A 116 -10.05 -8.76 16.48
C PHE A 116 -9.71 -7.92 17.73
N GLU A 117 -8.45 -7.55 17.92
CA GLU A 117 -8.01 -6.74 19.07
C GLU A 117 -8.46 -5.28 18.97
N THR A 118 -8.45 -4.71 17.76
CA THR A 118 -8.82 -3.29 17.55
C THR A 118 -10.31 -3.05 17.68
N TYR A 119 -11.13 -3.92 17.09
CA TYR A 119 -12.59 -3.82 17.10
C TYR A 119 -13.15 -5.17 17.58
N PRO A 120 -13.79 -5.22 18.76
CA PRO A 120 -14.33 -6.48 19.29
C PRO A 120 -15.26 -7.16 18.29
N ASP A 121 -15.03 -8.45 18.03
CA ASP A 121 -15.79 -9.31 17.11
C ASP A 121 -15.82 -8.89 15.63
N ILE A 122 -15.09 -7.84 15.26
CA ILE A 122 -15.01 -7.33 13.89
C ILE A 122 -13.63 -7.64 13.32
N TRP A 123 -13.59 -8.26 12.13
CA TRP A 123 -12.33 -8.53 11.45
C TRP A 123 -11.76 -7.22 10.91
N ARG A 124 -10.65 -6.73 11.49
CA ARG A 124 -9.81 -5.69 10.92
C ARG A 124 -8.78 -6.29 9.97
N HIS A 125 -8.80 -5.93 8.70
CA HIS A 125 -7.88 -6.51 7.71
C HIS A 125 -6.45 -5.94 7.77
N GLY A 126 -6.31 -4.73 8.33
CA GLY A 126 -5.03 -4.03 8.41
C GLY A 126 -4.66 -3.25 7.14
N ASP A 127 -5.64 -2.96 6.29
CA ASP A 127 -5.49 -2.05 5.16
C ASP A 127 -6.20 -0.71 5.45
N PHE A 128 -5.54 0.38 5.08
CA PHE A 128 -6.07 1.73 5.17
C PHE A 128 -6.83 2.06 3.89
N ALA A 129 -8.11 2.37 4.02
CA ALA A 129 -9.02 2.43 2.89
C ALA A 129 -10.01 3.58 2.98
N GLU A 130 -10.62 3.94 1.85
CA GLU A 130 -11.79 4.81 1.78
C GLU A 130 -12.88 4.11 0.96
N ARG A 131 -14.12 4.22 1.44
CA ARG A 131 -15.30 3.80 0.69
C ARG A 131 -15.92 5.00 0.00
N THR A 132 -16.08 4.92 -1.32
CA THR A 132 -16.71 5.98 -2.11
C THR A 132 -18.24 5.95 -1.94
N ILE A 133 -18.90 7.00 -2.42
CA ILE A 133 -20.37 7.08 -2.42
C ILE A 133 -21.02 5.97 -3.28
N ASP A 134 -20.33 5.55 -4.35
CA ASP A 134 -20.78 4.51 -5.29
C ASP A 134 -20.40 3.09 -4.84
N GLY A 135 -19.81 2.98 -3.64
CA GLY A 135 -19.45 1.73 -2.99
C GLY A 135 -18.21 1.04 -3.55
N SER A 136 -17.41 1.74 -4.36
CA SER A 136 -16.04 1.32 -4.67
C SER A 136 -15.13 1.58 -3.47
N ILE A 137 -13.96 0.93 -3.47
CA ILE A 137 -12.97 1.04 -2.39
C ILE A 137 -11.65 1.55 -2.95
N ILE A 138 -11.06 2.53 -2.28
CA ILE A 138 -9.69 3.02 -2.54
C ILE A 138 -8.79 2.47 -1.44
N LEU A 139 -7.65 1.88 -1.82
CA LEU A 139 -6.65 1.36 -0.88
C LEU A 139 -5.42 2.28 -0.85
N TYR A 140 -5.11 2.77 0.34
CA TYR A 140 -4.00 3.69 0.58
C TYR A 140 -2.75 3.01 1.14
N GLY A 141 -2.79 1.70 1.35
CA GLY A 141 -1.67 0.89 1.85
C GLY A 141 -2.03 0.17 3.15
N ARG A 142 -1.00 -0.28 3.87
CA ARG A 142 -1.15 -0.97 5.14
C ARG A 142 -1.43 0.03 6.27
N SER A 143 -2.36 -0.30 7.16
CA SER A 143 -2.73 0.56 8.29
C SER A 143 -1.59 0.78 9.28
N ASP A 144 -0.74 -0.22 9.46
CA ASP A 144 0.44 -0.17 10.34
C ASP A 144 1.58 0.70 9.76
N ALA A 145 1.57 0.97 8.46
CA ALA A 145 2.51 1.84 7.76
C ALA A 145 1.98 3.26 7.52
N VAL A 146 0.74 3.58 7.95
CA VAL A 146 0.16 4.92 7.80
C VAL A 146 1.03 5.96 8.50
N LEU A 147 1.34 7.04 7.77
CA LEU A 147 2.12 8.17 8.29
C LEU A 147 1.14 9.15 8.95
N ASN A 148 1.47 9.63 10.15
CA ASN A 148 0.64 10.63 10.84
C ASN A 148 1.42 11.93 10.96
N ARG A 149 1.12 12.90 10.10
CA ARG A 149 1.82 14.19 10.04
C ARG A 149 0.87 15.32 10.36
N ALA A 150 1.12 16.06 11.43
CA ALA A 150 0.25 17.15 11.89
C ALA A 150 -1.23 16.72 12.03
N GLY A 151 -1.47 15.50 12.51
CA GLY A 151 -2.82 14.93 12.68
C GLY A 151 -3.45 14.39 11.39
N ILE A 152 -2.76 14.45 10.25
CA ILE A 152 -3.25 13.92 8.97
C ILE A 152 -2.70 12.51 8.77
N ARG A 153 -3.59 11.54 8.66
CA ARG A 153 -3.27 10.15 8.29
C ARG A 153 -3.06 10.04 6.78
N ILE A 154 -1.82 9.80 6.37
CA ILE A 154 -1.39 9.67 4.99
C ILE A 154 -1.06 8.19 4.75
N GLY A 155 -1.73 7.57 3.78
CA GLY A 155 -1.34 6.23 3.37
C GLY A 155 -0.11 6.28 2.46
N THR A 156 0.80 5.33 2.64
CA THR A 156 2.07 5.30 1.91
C THR A 156 1.86 5.19 0.39
N ASN A 157 0.78 4.54 -0.05
CA ASN A 157 0.48 4.40 -1.47
C ASN A 157 0.17 5.75 -2.15
N GLU A 158 -0.29 6.75 -1.40
CA GLU A 158 -0.52 8.11 -1.93
C GLU A 158 0.80 8.76 -2.36
N ILE A 159 1.89 8.45 -1.66
CA ILE A 159 3.24 8.90 -2.02
C ILE A 159 3.73 8.05 -3.19
N TYR A 160 3.61 6.72 -3.10
CA TYR A 160 4.19 5.78 -4.06
C TYR A 160 3.61 5.91 -5.46
N GLN A 161 2.30 6.11 -5.58
CA GLN A 161 1.65 6.29 -6.89
C GLN A 161 2.23 7.52 -7.62
N VAL A 162 2.55 8.58 -6.88
CA VAL A 162 3.10 9.80 -7.46
C VAL A 162 4.59 9.65 -7.76
N THR A 163 5.37 9.11 -6.83
CA THR A 163 6.83 8.96 -6.99
C THR A 163 7.18 7.92 -8.04
N ASN A 164 6.53 6.76 -8.05
CA ASN A 164 6.84 5.68 -8.99
C ASN A 164 6.35 5.97 -10.42
N ALA A 165 5.45 6.96 -10.60
CA ALA A 165 5.09 7.47 -11.92
C ALA A 165 6.16 8.39 -12.53
N ILE A 166 7.17 8.82 -11.75
CA ILE A 166 8.26 9.65 -12.25
C ILE A 166 9.29 8.77 -12.97
N SER A 167 9.46 9.01 -14.28
CA SER A 167 10.50 8.35 -15.08
C SER A 167 11.87 8.41 -14.40
N GLY A 168 12.49 7.25 -14.22
CA GLY A 168 13.80 7.08 -13.58
C GLY A 168 13.73 6.58 -12.15
N ILE A 169 12.57 6.67 -11.48
CA ILE A 169 12.32 6.05 -10.18
C ILE A 169 11.72 4.66 -10.41
N LYS A 170 12.25 3.66 -9.72
CA LYS A 170 11.81 2.27 -9.84
C LYS A 170 10.60 1.96 -8.93
N GLU A 171 10.35 2.71 -7.85
CA GLU A 171 10.90 2.31 -6.57
C GLU A 171 10.84 3.33 -5.43
N SER A 172 9.87 3.29 -4.50
CA SER A 172 9.90 4.13 -3.30
C SER A 172 9.33 3.47 -2.05
N LEU A 173 9.87 3.86 -0.89
CA LEU A 173 9.42 3.49 0.45
C LEU A 173 9.42 4.72 1.34
N ALA A 174 8.31 4.97 2.05
CA ALA A 174 8.15 6.11 2.94
C ALA A 174 7.91 5.62 4.36
N VAL A 175 8.63 6.20 5.32
CA VAL A 175 8.43 5.93 6.74
C VAL A 175 8.42 7.22 7.53
N MET A 176 7.74 7.16 8.67
CA MET A 176 7.73 8.19 9.70
C MET A 176 7.96 7.50 11.03
N LEU A 177 8.91 8.04 11.79
CA LEU A 177 9.39 7.45 13.02
C LEU A 177 8.60 8.00 14.20
N SER A 178 8.13 7.12 15.07
CA SER A 178 7.24 7.42 16.19
C SER A 178 7.96 8.01 17.40
N ASN A 179 9.27 7.78 17.52
CA ASN A 179 10.06 8.19 18.69
C ASN A 179 10.76 9.55 18.53
N HIS A 180 10.42 10.31 17.47
CA HIS A 180 11.05 11.59 17.18
C HIS A 180 10.00 12.70 17.18
N ASP A 181 10.28 13.79 17.90
CA ASP A 181 9.46 15.01 17.95
C ASP A 181 9.32 15.72 16.58
N LYS A 182 9.99 15.20 15.55
CA LYS A 182 10.00 15.76 14.22
C LYS A 182 8.98 14.98 13.40
N ASP A 183 7.88 15.65 13.06
CA ASP A 183 6.86 15.20 12.10
C ASP A 183 7.45 15.02 10.68
N GLN A 184 8.35 14.05 10.52
CA GLN A 184 9.24 13.89 9.39
C GLN A 184 8.96 12.61 8.61
N ILE A 185 8.66 12.80 7.33
CA ILE A 185 8.58 11.72 6.36
C ILE A 185 9.96 11.54 5.74
N LEU A 186 10.54 10.36 5.89
CA LEU A 186 11.74 9.92 5.20
C LEU A 186 11.30 9.10 3.98
N LEU A 187 11.75 9.52 2.80
CA LEU A 187 11.49 8.80 1.54
C LEU A 187 12.78 8.15 1.05
N PHE A 188 12.76 6.83 0.92
CA PHE A 188 13.82 6.05 0.30
C PHE A 188 13.41 5.71 -1.13
N ILE A 189 14.28 5.96 -2.11
CA ILE A 189 14.01 5.70 -3.52
C ILE A 189 15.07 4.79 -4.12
N VAL A 190 14.63 3.85 -4.93
CA VAL A 190 15.50 3.08 -5.83
C VAL A 190 15.35 3.66 -7.21
N LEU A 191 16.47 3.94 -7.86
CA LEU A 191 16.50 4.48 -9.22
C LEU A 191 16.70 3.37 -10.24
N ASN A 192 16.23 3.61 -11.46
CA ASN A 192 16.56 2.74 -12.59
C ASN A 192 18.05 2.79 -12.89
N GLU A 193 18.58 1.72 -13.48
CA GLU A 193 19.99 1.61 -13.84
C GLU A 193 20.45 2.80 -14.69
N GLY A 194 21.62 3.36 -14.36
CA GLY A 194 22.20 4.51 -15.04
C GLY A 194 21.60 5.88 -14.64
N ILE A 195 20.56 5.91 -13.80
CA ILE A 195 19.99 7.16 -13.27
C ILE A 195 20.64 7.50 -11.94
N GLN A 196 21.05 8.76 -11.79
CA GLN A 196 21.59 9.29 -10.53
C GLN A 196 20.65 10.31 -9.93
N MET A 197 20.63 10.35 -8.60
CA MET A 197 19.90 11.38 -7.87
C MET A 197 20.54 12.74 -8.13
N ASN A 198 19.74 13.72 -8.55
CA ASN A 198 20.18 15.08 -8.81
C ASN A 198 19.10 16.08 -8.37
N GLN A 199 19.45 17.37 -8.38
CA GLN A 199 18.56 18.45 -7.96
C GLN A 199 17.25 18.47 -8.76
N LEU A 200 17.31 18.22 -10.07
CA LEU A 200 16.12 18.23 -10.93
C LEU A 200 15.14 17.11 -10.57
N LEU A 201 15.64 15.91 -10.30
CA LEU A 201 14.81 14.79 -9.87
C LEU A 201 14.21 15.05 -8.48
N HIS A 202 14.99 15.62 -7.57
CA HIS A 202 14.50 16.02 -6.24
C HIS A 202 13.35 17.04 -6.32
N GLU A 203 13.51 18.09 -7.13
CA GLU A 203 12.46 19.09 -7.36
C GLU A 203 11.23 18.50 -8.05
N LYS A 204 11.44 17.56 -8.98
CA LYS A 204 10.35 16.84 -9.66
C LYS A 204 9.53 15.99 -8.70
N ILE A 205 10.16 15.30 -7.75
CA ILE A 205 9.46 14.54 -6.70
C ILE A 205 8.58 15.49 -5.88
N ASN A 206 9.16 16.56 -5.35
CA ASN A 206 8.45 17.49 -4.47
C ASN A 206 7.31 18.22 -5.18
N SER A 207 7.53 18.67 -6.42
CA SER A 207 6.49 19.33 -7.22
C SER A 207 5.37 18.37 -7.63
N SER A 208 5.69 17.11 -7.95
CA SER A 208 4.68 16.10 -8.29
C SER A 208 3.82 15.75 -7.08
N LEU A 209 4.42 15.51 -5.91
CA LEU A 209 3.68 15.23 -4.67
C LEU A 209 2.80 16.40 -4.26
N ARG A 210 3.28 17.64 -4.41
CA ARG A 210 2.48 18.84 -4.18
C ARG A 210 1.27 18.92 -5.11
N LYS A 211 1.46 18.56 -6.39
CA LYS A 211 0.44 18.71 -7.44
C LYS A 211 -0.63 17.62 -7.38
N TYR A 212 -0.22 16.36 -7.18
CA TYR A 212 -1.10 15.19 -7.31
C TYR A 212 -1.54 14.60 -5.97
N ALA A 213 -0.93 15.02 -4.86
CA ALA A 213 -1.37 14.67 -3.51
C ALA A 213 -1.61 15.96 -2.71
N SER A 214 -0.75 16.31 -1.74
CA SER A 214 -0.84 17.56 -1.00
C SER A 214 0.52 17.99 -0.45
N PRO A 215 0.68 19.25 0.03
CA PRO A 215 1.90 19.69 0.69
C PRO A 215 2.34 18.81 1.87
N HIS A 216 1.41 18.15 2.56
CA HIS A 216 1.71 17.25 3.67
C HIS A 216 2.37 15.94 3.24
N HIS A 217 2.25 15.55 1.96
CA HIS A 217 2.86 14.34 1.41
C HIS A 217 4.32 14.54 1.01
N ILE A 218 4.80 15.80 0.98
CA ILE A 218 6.18 16.10 0.56
C ILE A 218 7.14 15.60 1.65
N PRO A 219 8.07 14.70 1.32
CA PRO A 219 9.01 14.19 2.30
C PRO A 219 9.93 15.29 2.81
N ASN A 220 10.37 15.16 4.04
CA ASN A 220 11.34 16.07 4.63
C ASN A 220 12.73 15.79 4.06
N GLN A 221 13.02 14.53 3.78
CA GLN A 221 14.29 14.07 3.25
C GLN A 221 14.07 12.91 2.28
N ILE A 222 14.91 12.87 1.24
CA ILE A 222 14.87 11.87 0.19
C ILE A 222 16.25 11.22 0.10
N TYR A 223 16.30 9.90 0.23
CA TYR A 223 17.52 9.10 0.21
C TYR A 223 17.48 8.10 -0.93
N MET A 224 18.58 7.98 -1.66
CA MET A 224 18.72 6.94 -2.66
C MET A 224 19.26 5.66 -2.00
N VAL A 225 18.65 4.53 -2.34
CA VAL A 225 19.04 3.20 -1.88
C VAL A 225 19.17 2.26 -3.07
N LEU A 226 19.98 1.21 -2.93
CA LEU A 226 20.18 0.21 -3.98
C LEU A 226 19.00 -0.75 -4.09
N ASP A 227 18.38 -1.10 -2.96
CA ASP A 227 17.23 -1.99 -2.89
C ASP A 227 16.41 -1.72 -1.62
N LEU A 228 15.17 -2.22 -1.59
CA LEU A 228 14.23 -2.12 -0.47
C LEU A 228 13.93 -3.52 0.06
N PRO A 229 13.78 -3.70 1.39
CA PRO A 229 13.49 -5.02 1.96
C PRO A 229 12.11 -5.51 1.59
N ARG A 230 12.01 -6.81 1.26
CA ARG A 230 10.77 -7.44 0.83
C ARG A 230 10.55 -8.82 1.39
N THR A 231 9.28 -9.18 1.48
CA THR A 231 8.84 -10.55 1.69
C THR A 231 9.18 -11.45 0.51
N ALA A 232 9.11 -12.78 0.69
CA ALA A 232 9.27 -13.76 -0.37
C ALA A 232 8.31 -13.57 -1.57
N ASN A 233 7.17 -12.91 -1.35
CA ASN A 233 6.19 -12.59 -2.39
C ASN A 233 6.43 -11.21 -3.04
N GLY A 234 7.59 -10.58 -2.81
CA GLY A 234 7.96 -9.30 -3.42
C GLY A 234 7.29 -8.06 -2.79
N LYS A 235 6.50 -8.21 -1.73
CA LYS A 235 5.93 -7.05 -1.01
C LYS A 235 7.01 -6.32 -0.22
N ILE A 236 7.11 -5.01 -0.41
CA ILE A 236 7.95 -4.11 0.38
C ILE A 236 7.59 -4.23 1.87
N MET A 237 8.57 -4.09 2.75
CA MET A 237 8.43 -4.19 4.19
C MET A 237 8.73 -2.85 4.87
N GLU A 238 7.79 -1.90 4.85
CA GLU A 238 7.93 -0.59 5.49
C GLU A 238 8.20 -0.72 6.99
N LEU A 239 7.51 -1.65 7.66
CA LEU A 239 7.68 -1.87 9.09
C LEU A 239 9.08 -2.36 9.46
N ALA A 240 9.72 -3.15 8.60
CA ALA A 240 11.09 -3.60 8.81
C ALA A 240 12.06 -2.41 8.82
N VAL A 241 11.91 -1.50 7.86
CA VAL A 241 12.70 -0.27 7.81
C VAL A 241 12.41 0.59 9.03
N LYS A 242 11.13 0.83 9.35
CA LYS A 242 10.75 1.63 10.52
C LYS A 242 11.33 1.06 11.83
N GLU A 243 11.20 -0.25 12.06
CA GLU A 243 11.71 -0.92 13.27
C GLU A 243 13.23 -0.80 13.40
N ILE A 244 13.97 -1.00 12.29
CA ILE A 244 15.42 -0.80 12.25
C ILE A 244 15.75 0.64 12.60
N LEU A 245 15.09 1.61 11.95
CA LEU A 245 15.37 3.03 12.16
C LEU A 245 15.00 3.52 13.55
N GLU A 246 14.05 2.90 14.24
CA GLU A 246 13.66 3.27 15.62
C GLU A 246 14.50 2.56 16.68
N THR A 247 14.77 1.27 16.51
CA THR A 247 15.31 0.40 17.57
C THR A 247 16.72 -0.10 17.29
N GLY A 248 17.15 -0.09 16.03
CA GLY A 248 18.40 -0.71 15.57
C GLY A 248 18.35 -2.23 15.51
N LYS A 249 17.15 -2.81 15.57
CA LYS A 249 16.90 -4.25 15.49
C LYS A 249 15.69 -4.51 14.59
N ILE A 250 15.51 -5.76 14.22
CA ILE A 250 14.31 -6.27 13.54
C ILE A 250 14.03 -7.67 14.06
N ASN A 251 12.78 -7.91 14.46
CA ASN A 251 12.40 -9.19 15.08
C ASN A 251 12.22 -10.33 14.07
N ASN A 252 11.81 -10.04 12.83
CA ASN A 252 11.45 -11.07 11.84
C ASN A 252 12.32 -11.03 10.56
N ILE A 253 13.64 -11.11 10.74
CA ILE A 253 14.62 -11.12 9.63
C ILE A 253 14.37 -12.28 8.66
N GLU A 254 13.87 -13.42 9.14
CA GLU A 254 13.64 -14.60 8.30
C GLU A 254 12.59 -14.36 7.21
N SER A 255 11.64 -13.47 7.45
CA SER A 255 10.62 -13.10 6.46
C SER A 255 11.16 -12.21 5.33
N VAL A 256 12.36 -11.65 5.49
CA VAL A 256 13.02 -10.80 4.47
C VAL A 256 13.75 -11.69 3.47
N SER A 257 13.33 -11.61 2.22
CA SER A 257 13.86 -12.40 1.10
C SER A 257 15.24 -11.90 0.64
N ASN A 258 15.43 -10.59 0.56
CA ASN A 258 16.65 -9.91 0.13
C ASN A 258 17.36 -9.25 1.32
N LYS A 259 17.91 -10.08 2.23
CA LYS A 259 18.43 -9.62 3.54
C LYS A 259 19.50 -8.53 3.45
N ASP A 260 20.33 -8.57 2.42
CA ASP A 260 21.40 -7.58 2.19
C ASP A 260 20.84 -6.15 2.03
N SER A 261 19.58 -6.00 1.63
CA SER A 261 18.93 -4.67 1.55
C SER A 261 18.81 -3.99 2.92
N LEU A 262 18.86 -4.74 4.03
CA LEU A 262 18.77 -4.22 5.38
C LEU A 262 20.04 -3.48 5.83
N ASP A 263 21.21 -3.84 5.29
CA ASP A 263 22.50 -3.29 5.71
C ASP A 263 22.54 -1.76 5.57
N PHE A 264 21.98 -1.25 4.48
CA PHE A 264 21.84 0.19 4.28
C PHE A 264 21.12 0.85 5.44
N PHE A 265 20.00 0.28 5.92
CA PHE A 265 19.18 0.88 6.97
C PHE A 265 19.84 0.79 8.35
N PHE A 266 20.60 -0.28 8.62
CA PHE A 266 21.41 -0.38 9.83
C PHE A 266 22.52 0.66 9.86
N GLU A 267 23.24 0.85 8.76
CA GLU A 267 24.29 1.88 8.67
C GLU A 267 23.70 3.29 8.67
N PHE A 268 22.61 3.50 7.94
CA PHE A 268 21.88 4.77 7.91
C PHE A 268 21.50 5.20 9.33
N ARG A 269 20.94 4.31 10.15
CA ARG A 269 20.63 4.60 11.55
C ARG A 269 21.83 5.04 12.38
N LYS A 270 23.01 4.46 12.18
CA LYS A 270 24.21 4.88 12.93
C LYS A 270 24.64 6.31 12.59
N SER A 271 24.40 6.73 11.35
CA SER A 271 24.79 8.04 10.83
C SER A 271 23.72 9.13 10.97
N TYR A 272 22.46 8.73 11.13
CA TYR A 272 21.33 9.64 11.14
C TYR A 272 21.13 10.22 12.55
N ASP A 273 21.13 11.55 12.65
CA ASP A 273 20.90 12.25 13.90
C ASP A 273 19.41 12.38 14.15
N PHE A 274 18.96 11.60 15.12
CA PHE A 274 17.58 11.32 15.45
C PHE A 274 17.01 12.39 16.39
#